data_AF-A0A5N5RLU3-F1
#
_entry.id   AF-A0A5N5RLU3-F1
#
_cell.length_a   1.000
_cell.length_b   1.000
_cell.length_c   1.000
_cell.angle_alpha   90.00
_cell.angle_beta   90.00
_cell.angle_gamma   90.00
#
_symmetry.space_group_name_H-M   'P 1'
#
loop_
_entity.id
_entity.type
_entity.pdbx_description
1 polymer ?
#
loop_
_entity_poly.entity_id
_entity_poly.type
_entity_poly.pdbx_seq_one_letter_code
_entity_poly.pdbx_strand_id
1 'polypeptide(L)'
;MTICTLYASEADDLIGLHDVTTPDLTLPMDIRAQAIIALLRNIEPDAEGARRLWMAAKRGPIDAFDPWRATACHGDGAAPPAASDWRERCWRELYPEEEQWYEIAVGPLGHPIAPTVDLTVNNGFTIRFSQEVSASPPSHSAVGPHPNGRTGIAALHEQELMAWLIDGLEDCVRQCTQGTYNATIRERLPYSMRYGLVSRERYWQLYPQTKTLLFDHMCAEEAYRFAILFHTDGTGRSNAVPSRRLRDMNATAYLDACMIAYQAMGLAPPQSGADGGGWFAQYADPRCLELLSLDQSSNQDFAAYVAACSMSLTAWGIRLGPGFAWLRLIPAADEHGWYLRLAWSSLPSAIEAVRAALALHDAGMPIAVDDAAALAAMLTGDDLIGIMPYHQLIDAGALAAFRRMHGVGECIALPMERRSEIVEAARWLPIKEVRLNR
;
A
#
# COMPACT_ATOMS: atom_id res chain seq x y z
N MET A 1 -16.60 -9.23 37.70
CA MET A 1 -15.96 -8.18 36.89
C MET A 1 -16.94 -7.85 35.78
N THR A 2 -17.34 -6.60 35.68
CA THR A 2 -18.24 -6.12 34.62
C THR A 2 -17.45 -6.16 33.32
N ILE A 3 -17.90 -6.93 32.32
CA ILE A 3 -17.26 -7.02 31.00
C ILE A 3 -17.24 -5.60 30.42
N CYS A 4 -16.05 -5.04 30.21
CA CYS A 4 -15.95 -3.74 29.56
C CYS A 4 -16.14 -3.98 28.06
N THR A 5 -17.39 -3.84 27.60
CA THR A 5 -17.71 -4.10 26.19
C THR A 5 -17.50 -2.80 25.42
N LEU A 6 -16.33 -2.64 24.80
CA LEU A 6 -16.16 -1.66 23.73
C LEU A 6 -16.80 -2.21 22.45
N TYR A 7 -17.74 -1.47 21.90
CA TYR A 7 -18.29 -1.76 20.58
C TYR A 7 -17.32 -1.36 19.48
N ALA A 8 -17.53 -1.90 18.29
CA ALA A 8 -16.67 -1.68 17.14
C ALA A 8 -16.39 -0.20 16.89
N SER A 9 -17.41 0.67 16.94
CA SER A 9 -17.27 2.11 16.75
C SER A 9 -16.44 2.80 17.84
N GLU A 10 -16.62 2.40 19.09
CA GLU A 10 -15.89 2.98 20.21
C GLU A 10 -14.42 2.55 20.20
N ALA A 11 -14.15 1.27 19.93
CA ALA A 11 -12.79 0.77 19.75
C ALA A 11 -12.08 1.49 18.59
N ASP A 12 -12.79 1.66 17.49
CA ASP A 12 -12.38 2.37 16.30
C ASP A 12 -12.13 3.88 16.51
N ASP A 13 -12.87 4.52 17.41
CA ASP A 13 -12.66 5.92 17.80
C ASP A 13 -11.42 6.08 18.70
N LEU A 14 -11.15 5.07 19.54
CA LEU A 14 -9.97 5.03 20.40
C LEU A 14 -8.68 4.80 19.62
N ILE A 15 -8.75 4.02 18.54
CA ILE A 15 -7.59 3.71 17.69
C ILE A 15 -7.46 4.64 16.48
N GLY A 16 -8.30 5.68 16.33
CA GLY A 16 -8.35 6.50 15.11
C GLY A 16 -7.18 7.48 14.91
N LEU A 17 -6.79 7.67 13.62
CA LEU A 17 -5.76 8.57 13.04
C LEU A 17 -4.33 8.45 13.62
N HIS A 18 -3.45 7.86 12.81
CA HIS A 18 -2.14 7.35 13.22
C HIS A 18 -0.97 8.24 12.85
N ASP A 19 0.06 8.23 13.69
CA ASP A 19 1.40 8.67 13.33
C ASP A 19 2.25 7.46 12.93
N VAL A 20 2.69 7.39 11.67
CA VAL A 20 3.58 6.31 11.18
C VAL A 20 5.02 6.43 11.70
N THR A 21 5.36 7.54 12.38
CA THR A 21 6.71 7.84 12.85
C THR A 21 6.87 7.74 14.36
N THR A 22 5.79 7.80 15.14
CA THR A 22 5.81 7.73 16.61
C THR A 22 4.69 6.84 17.15
N PRO A 23 4.87 6.17 18.30
CA PRO A 23 3.80 5.36 18.88
C PRO A 23 2.62 6.25 19.28
N ASP A 24 1.39 5.82 18.94
CA ASP A 24 0.16 6.57 19.25
C ASP A 24 -0.06 6.71 20.76
N LEU A 25 0.30 5.68 21.53
CA LEU A 25 0.28 5.71 22.99
C LEU A 25 1.60 5.22 23.56
N THR A 26 2.12 5.93 24.56
CA THR A 26 3.21 5.44 25.41
C THR A 26 2.70 5.24 26.83
N LEU A 27 2.60 3.98 27.26
CA LEU A 27 2.03 3.59 28.54
C LEU A 27 3.11 2.99 29.46
N PRO A 28 2.96 3.09 30.80
CA PRO A 28 3.88 2.43 31.72
C PRO A 28 3.80 0.90 31.61
N MET A 29 4.92 0.23 31.87
CA MET A 29 5.00 -1.23 32.02
C MET A 29 4.37 -1.70 33.37
N ASP A 30 3.08 -1.40 33.54
CA ASP A 30 2.29 -1.74 34.74
C ASP A 30 1.75 -3.18 34.70
N ILE A 31 0.94 -3.56 35.70
CA ILE A 31 0.37 -4.90 35.82
C ILE A 31 -0.51 -5.27 34.60
N ARG A 32 -1.23 -4.31 34.00
CA ARG A 32 -2.09 -4.56 32.84
C ARG A 32 -1.25 -4.80 31.58
N ALA A 33 -0.22 -3.98 31.37
CA ALA A 33 0.75 -4.19 30.30
C ALA A 33 1.42 -5.58 30.41
N GLN A 34 1.83 -5.95 31.63
CA GLN A 34 2.42 -7.27 31.90
C GLN A 34 1.44 -8.41 31.64
N ALA A 35 0.15 -8.25 31.97
CA ALA A 35 -0.89 -9.24 31.70
C ALA A 35 -1.09 -9.46 30.18
N ILE A 36 -1.20 -8.39 29.40
CA ILE A 36 -1.29 -8.46 27.92
C ILE A 36 -0.08 -9.19 27.34
N ILE A 37 1.13 -8.80 27.76
CA ILE A 37 2.37 -9.43 27.29
C ILE A 37 2.40 -10.91 27.68
N ALA A 38 1.98 -11.27 28.89
CA ALA A 38 1.93 -12.66 29.33
C ALA A 38 0.95 -13.50 28.51
N LEU A 39 -0.24 -12.97 28.19
CA LEU A 39 -1.22 -13.64 27.34
C LEU A 39 -0.66 -13.88 25.94
N LEU A 40 -0.06 -12.86 25.33
CA LEU A 40 0.54 -12.97 24.00
C LEU A 40 1.77 -13.88 24.01
N ARG A 41 2.56 -13.94 25.10
CA ARG A 41 3.68 -14.91 25.23
C ARG A 41 3.24 -16.36 25.16
N ASN A 42 1.97 -16.68 25.41
CA ASN A 42 1.47 -18.04 25.22
C ASN A 42 1.28 -18.40 23.75
N ILE A 43 1.38 -17.43 22.83
CA ILE A 43 1.21 -17.65 21.38
C ILE A 43 2.58 -17.94 20.74
N GLU A 44 2.63 -18.92 19.84
CA GLU A 44 3.83 -19.23 19.05
C GLU A 44 4.23 -18.03 18.17
N PRO A 45 5.54 -17.73 18.05
CA PRO A 45 6.00 -16.70 17.13
C PRO A 45 5.76 -17.13 15.70
N ASP A 46 5.55 -16.13 14.89
CA ASP A 46 5.49 -16.22 13.46
C ASP A 46 6.92 -16.21 12.86
N ALA A 47 7.07 -16.34 11.53
CA ALA A 47 8.39 -16.45 10.91
C ALA A 47 9.25 -15.19 11.11
N GLU A 48 8.59 -14.06 11.33
CA GLU A 48 9.16 -12.75 11.62
C GLU A 48 9.41 -12.56 13.13
N GLY A 49 9.07 -13.55 13.95
CA GLY A 49 9.20 -13.53 15.41
C GLY A 49 8.05 -12.79 16.12
N ALA A 50 7.08 -12.26 15.38
CA ALA A 50 5.93 -11.56 15.94
C ALA A 50 4.89 -12.56 16.46
N ARG A 51 4.08 -12.14 17.43
CA ARG A 51 2.95 -12.91 17.97
C ARG A 51 1.67 -12.21 17.55
N ARG A 52 0.80 -12.90 16.82
CA ARG A 52 -0.39 -12.31 16.22
C ARG A 52 -1.63 -13.15 16.51
N LEU A 53 -2.75 -12.48 16.74
CA LEU A 53 -4.07 -13.09 16.79
C LEU A 53 -5.14 -12.07 16.40
N TRP A 54 -6.30 -12.57 16.02
CA TRP A 54 -7.53 -11.81 15.78
C TRP A 54 -8.42 -11.78 17.01
N MET A 55 -9.00 -10.61 17.26
CA MET A 55 -9.97 -10.34 18.32
C MET A 55 -11.20 -9.68 17.71
N ALA A 56 -12.41 -10.02 18.18
CA ALA A 56 -13.65 -9.46 17.67
C ALA A 56 -14.30 -8.49 18.67
N ALA A 57 -14.90 -7.41 18.17
CA ALA A 57 -15.82 -6.56 18.90
C ALA A 57 -17.22 -6.63 18.25
N LYS A 58 -18.26 -6.51 19.07
CA LYS A 58 -19.64 -6.42 18.54
C LYS A 58 -19.83 -5.06 17.87
N ARG A 59 -20.63 -5.00 16.80
CA ARG A 59 -21.05 -3.73 16.17
C ARG A 59 -21.63 -2.74 17.17
N GLY A 60 -22.37 -3.24 18.16
CA GLY A 60 -23.05 -2.45 19.18
C GLY A 60 -24.37 -1.85 18.72
N PRO A 61 -25.09 -1.14 19.57
CA PRO A 61 -26.28 -0.38 19.20
C PRO A 61 -25.91 0.91 18.46
N ILE A 62 -26.84 1.47 17.68
CA ILE A 62 -26.67 2.76 17.00
C ILE A 62 -26.29 3.89 17.98
N ASP A 63 -26.68 3.80 19.24
CA ASP A 63 -26.37 4.80 20.27
C ASP A 63 -24.88 4.88 20.59
N ALA A 64 -24.12 3.79 20.39
CA ALA A 64 -22.67 3.75 20.55
C ALA A 64 -21.91 4.30 19.32
N PHE A 65 -22.59 4.54 18.20
CA PHE A 65 -21.97 5.05 16.98
C PHE A 65 -21.92 6.58 16.98
N ASP A 66 -20.73 7.18 16.98
CA ASP A 66 -20.57 8.64 16.87
C ASP A 66 -20.91 9.13 15.44
N PRO A 67 -21.95 9.97 15.25
CA PRO A 67 -22.30 10.52 13.95
C PRO A 67 -21.17 11.31 13.26
N TRP A 68 -20.25 11.91 14.03
CA TRP A 68 -19.10 12.64 13.47
C TRP A 68 -18.12 11.73 12.75
N ARG A 69 -18.11 10.44 13.07
CA ARG A 69 -17.29 9.46 12.37
C ARG A 69 -17.69 9.34 10.90
N ALA A 70 -18.98 9.39 10.61
CA ALA A 70 -19.49 9.34 9.25
C ALA A 70 -19.10 10.58 8.44
N THR A 71 -19.09 11.77 9.05
CA THR A 71 -18.74 13.01 8.33
C THR A 71 -17.24 13.12 8.04
N ALA A 72 -16.38 12.52 8.88
CA ALA A 72 -14.96 12.37 8.59
C ALA A 72 -14.68 11.50 7.35
N CYS A 73 -15.45 10.42 7.15
CA CYS A 73 -15.31 9.55 5.97
C CYS A 73 -15.75 10.19 4.65
N HIS A 74 -16.64 11.19 4.70
CA HIS A 74 -17.17 11.88 3.50
C HIS A 74 -16.45 13.19 3.15
N GLY A 75 -15.41 13.59 3.90
CA GLY A 75 -14.48 14.66 3.51
C GLY A 75 -15.02 16.10 3.60
N ASP A 76 -16.31 16.29 3.87
CA ASP A 76 -16.92 17.64 3.82
C ASP A 76 -16.75 18.45 5.12
N GLY A 77 -16.32 17.82 6.22
CA GLY A 77 -16.21 18.49 7.54
C GLY A 77 -17.52 19.10 8.05
N ALA A 78 -18.64 18.85 7.35
CA ALA A 78 -19.94 19.39 7.65
C ALA A 78 -20.52 18.70 8.89
N ALA A 79 -21.34 19.43 9.63
CA ALA A 79 -22.06 18.84 10.77
C ALA A 79 -22.95 17.68 10.29
N PRO A 80 -23.00 16.56 11.03
CA PRO A 80 -23.84 15.43 10.68
C PRO A 80 -25.31 15.87 10.55
N PRO A 81 -26.03 15.45 9.49
CA PRO A 81 -27.45 15.70 9.34
C PRO A 81 -28.24 15.25 10.58
N ALA A 82 -29.22 16.04 11.00
CA ALA A 82 -30.10 15.70 12.13
C ALA A 82 -31.07 14.54 11.85
N ALA A 83 -31.10 14.02 10.61
CA ALA A 83 -32.01 12.94 10.20
C ALA A 83 -31.56 11.59 10.78
N SER A 84 -32.44 10.93 11.54
CA SER A 84 -32.19 9.59 12.13
C SER A 84 -31.79 8.55 11.09
N ASP A 85 -32.46 8.58 9.94
CA ASP A 85 -32.28 7.61 8.86
C ASP A 85 -30.89 7.73 8.21
N TRP A 86 -30.29 8.91 8.27
CA TRP A 86 -28.91 9.12 7.81
C TRP A 86 -27.90 8.47 8.76
N ARG A 87 -28.05 8.67 10.08
CA ARG A 87 -27.17 8.05 11.09
C ARG A 87 -27.24 6.54 11.01
N GLU A 88 -28.44 5.98 10.89
CA GLU A 88 -28.63 4.53 10.78
C GLU A 88 -28.01 3.96 9.51
N ARG A 89 -28.14 4.68 8.38
CA ARG A 89 -27.52 4.28 7.13
C ARG A 89 -25.99 4.25 7.24
N CYS A 90 -25.38 5.33 7.72
CA CYS A 90 -23.91 5.39 7.86
C CYS A 90 -23.39 4.33 8.83
N TRP A 91 -24.09 4.09 9.94
CA TRP A 91 -23.75 3.04 10.90
C TRP A 91 -23.73 1.65 10.25
N ARG A 92 -24.74 1.31 9.44
CA ARG A 92 -24.81 0.03 8.71
C ARG A 92 -23.84 -0.05 7.54
N GLU A 93 -23.47 1.06 6.93
CA GLU A 93 -22.49 1.11 5.84
C GLU A 93 -21.06 0.91 6.36
N LEU A 94 -20.70 1.56 7.47
CA LEU A 94 -19.38 1.43 8.09
C LEU A 94 -19.20 0.11 8.84
N TYR A 95 -20.29 -0.39 9.44
CA TYR A 95 -20.32 -1.67 10.17
C TYR A 95 -21.41 -2.59 9.62
N PRO A 96 -21.21 -3.16 8.43
CA PRO A 96 -22.21 -4.02 7.79
C PRO A 96 -22.40 -5.34 8.52
N GLU A 97 -21.37 -5.83 9.21
CA GLU A 97 -21.38 -7.10 9.92
C GLU A 97 -21.77 -6.92 11.40
N GLU A 98 -22.24 -7.98 12.05
CA GLU A 98 -22.54 -7.98 13.50
C GLU A 98 -21.27 -7.88 14.37
N GLU A 99 -20.12 -8.23 13.79
CA GLU A 99 -18.82 -8.21 14.44
C GLU A 99 -17.78 -7.54 13.56
N GLN A 100 -16.93 -6.76 14.21
CA GLN A 100 -15.74 -6.16 13.64
C GLN A 100 -14.51 -6.88 14.22
N TRP A 101 -13.50 -7.11 13.40
CA TRP A 101 -12.30 -7.84 13.82
C TRP A 101 -11.04 -6.96 13.79
N TYR A 102 -10.13 -7.27 14.70
CA TYR A 102 -8.89 -6.54 14.94
C TYR A 102 -7.74 -7.52 15.03
N GLU A 103 -6.70 -7.33 14.21
CA GLU A 103 -5.44 -8.07 14.37
C GLU A 103 -4.63 -7.42 15.48
N ILE A 104 -4.34 -8.16 16.54
CA ILE A 104 -3.47 -7.76 17.63
C ILE A 104 -2.12 -8.43 17.44
N ALA A 105 -1.06 -7.64 17.40
CA ALA A 105 0.28 -8.13 17.22
C ALA A 105 1.26 -7.53 18.22
N VAL A 106 2.25 -8.33 18.63
CA VAL A 106 3.43 -7.84 19.35
C VAL A 106 4.67 -8.34 18.63
N GLY A 107 5.64 -7.46 18.43
CA GLY A 107 6.91 -7.80 17.78
C GLY A 107 7.74 -8.83 18.59
N PRO A 108 8.94 -9.18 18.11
CA PRO A 108 9.80 -10.16 18.77
C PRO A 108 10.05 -9.82 20.26
N LEU A 109 9.49 -10.63 21.14
CA LEU A 109 9.65 -10.51 22.60
C LEU A 109 10.98 -11.13 23.02
N GLY A 110 12.04 -10.32 23.16
CA GLY A 110 13.32 -10.84 23.69
C GLY A 110 14.61 -10.11 23.33
N HIS A 111 14.59 -8.88 22.80
CA HIS A 111 15.86 -8.16 22.62
C HIS A 111 16.38 -7.67 23.98
N PRO A 112 17.58 -8.07 24.43
CA PRO A 112 18.10 -7.77 25.78
C PRO A 112 18.41 -6.29 26.03
N ILE A 113 18.12 -5.41 25.07
CA ILE A 113 18.47 -3.98 25.07
C ILE A 113 17.22 -3.09 24.86
N ALA A 114 16.04 -3.66 24.59
CA ALA A 114 14.84 -2.84 24.41
C ALA A 114 14.06 -2.71 25.74
N PRO A 115 14.06 -1.55 26.42
CA PRO A 115 13.27 -1.32 27.63
C PRO A 115 11.76 -1.16 27.35
N THR A 116 11.35 -1.45 26.11
CA THR A 116 10.00 -1.19 25.61
C THR A 116 9.43 -2.38 24.84
N VAL A 117 8.10 -2.52 24.87
CA VAL A 117 7.36 -3.51 24.09
C VAL A 117 6.28 -2.78 23.30
N ASP A 118 6.29 -2.96 21.98
CA ASP A 118 5.31 -2.36 21.09
C ASP A 118 4.23 -3.40 20.74
N LEU A 119 2.97 -3.05 21.05
CA LEU A 119 1.77 -3.74 20.62
C LEU A 119 1.13 -2.95 19.49
N THR A 120 0.73 -3.63 18.43
CA THR A 120 0.01 -3.03 17.32
C THR A 120 -1.40 -3.60 17.19
N VAL A 121 -2.33 -2.73 16.81
CA VAL A 121 -3.69 -3.09 16.38
C VAL A 121 -3.82 -2.77 14.89
N ASN A 122 -4.22 -3.76 14.10
CA ASN A 122 -4.38 -3.68 12.64
C ASN A 122 -3.13 -3.19 11.88
N ASN A 123 -1.93 -3.40 12.45
CA ASN A 123 -0.67 -2.90 11.89
C ASN A 123 -0.62 -1.36 11.70
N GLY A 124 -1.46 -0.62 12.42
CA GLY A 124 -1.53 0.85 12.34
C GLY A 124 -1.38 1.50 13.71
N PHE A 125 -2.30 1.21 14.62
CA PHE A 125 -2.28 1.77 15.98
C PHE A 125 -1.21 1.11 16.83
N THR A 126 -0.30 1.88 17.42
CA THR A 126 0.84 1.38 18.20
C THR A 126 0.80 1.85 19.64
N ILE A 127 0.81 0.89 20.57
CA ILE A 127 0.97 1.12 22.01
C ILE A 127 2.38 0.68 22.40
N ARG A 128 3.19 1.62 22.88
CA ARG A 128 4.51 1.37 23.45
C ARG A 128 4.43 1.27 24.96
N PHE A 129 4.76 0.11 25.51
CA PHE A 129 4.93 -0.07 26.95
C PHE A 129 6.38 0.20 27.35
N SER A 130 6.64 1.13 28.28
CA SER A 130 8.00 1.51 28.72
C SER A 130 8.21 1.36 30.23
N GLN A 131 9.39 0.94 30.65
CA GLN A 131 9.83 0.99 32.05
C GLN A 131 10.25 2.40 32.50
N GLU A 132 10.77 3.20 31.56
CA GLU A 132 11.15 4.59 31.78
C GLU A 132 9.99 5.47 31.30
N VAL A 133 9.11 5.87 32.23
CA VAL A 133 8.15 6.93 31.93
C VAL A 133 8.94 8.24 32.01
N SER A 134 9.33 8.79 30.85
CA SER A 134 9.80 10.17 30.81
C SER A 134 8.69 11.06 31.38
N ALA A 135 9.03 12.00 32.28
CA ALA A 135 8.10 12.92 32.93
C ALA A 135 7.41 13.92 31.98
N SER A 136 7.46 13.67 30.67
CA SER A 136 6.69 14.40 29.67
C SER A 136 5.33 13.72 29.52
N PRO A 137 4.22 14.48 29.52
CA PRO A 137 2.89 13.91 29.27
C PRO A 137 2.91 13.12 27.95
N PRO A 138 2.05 12.10 27.79
CA PRO A 138 1.94 11.38 26.53
C PRO A 138 1.82 12.41 25.42
N SER A 139 2.77 12.38 24.48
CA SER A 139 2.67 13.18 23.26
C SER A 139 1.54 12.56 22.45
N HIS A 140 0.31 12.96 22.75
CA HIS A 140 -0.74 12.88 21.76
C HIS A 140 -0.22 13.70 20.58
N SER A 141 0.15 13.05 19.48
CA SER A 141 0.12 13.73 18.18
C SER A 141 -1.25 14.39 18.14
N ALA A 142 -1.27 15.71 18.01
CA ALA A 142 -2.43 16.52 18.33
C ALA A 142 -3.61 16.14 17.43
N VAL A 143 -4.40 15.17 17.86
CA VAL A 143 -5.81 15.09 17.50
C VAL A 143 -6.35 16.40 18.06
N GLY A 144 -6.55 17.37 17.17
CA GLY A 144 -7.24 18.61 17.50
C GLY A 144 -8.52 18.25 18.27
N PRO A 145 -9.00 19.14 19.16
CA PRO A 145 -10.14 18.84 20.01
C PRO A 145 -11.22 18.16 19.17
N HIS A 146 -11.65 16.96 19.61
CA HIS A 146 -12.83 16.32 19.03
C HIS A 146 -13.91 17.41 18.93
N PRO A 147 -14.66 17.52 17.81
CA PRO A 147 -15.64 18.60 17.61
C PRO A 147 -16.71 18.73 18.73
N ASN A 148 -16.72 17.79 19.68
CA ASN A 148 -17.59 17.71 20.84
C ASN A 148 -16.99 18.29 22.14
N GLY A 149 -15.80 18.93 22.10
CA GLY A 149 -15.25 19.65 23.26
C GLY A 149 -14.82 18.78 24.46
N ARG A 150 -14.54 17.50 24.23
CA ARG A 150 -14.22 16.51 25.27
C ARG A 150 -12.73 16.54 25.67
N THR A 151 -12.27 17.64 26.27
CA THR A 151 -10.93 17.71 26.89
C THR A 151 -11.00 17.25 28.34
N GLY A 152 -10.49 16.04 28.62
CA GLY A 152 -10.52 15.39 29.94
C GLY A 152 -10.66 13.87 29.91
N ILE A 153 -10.78 13.26 28.72
CA ILE A 153 -11.22 11.86 28.53
C ILE A 153 -10.07 10.90 28.16
N ALA A 154 -8.86 11.40 27.90
CA ALA A 154 -7.72 10.57 27.46
C ALA A 154 -7.39 9.41 28.44
N ALA A 155 -7.39 9.68 29.76
CA ALA A 155 -7.10 8.65 30.77
C ALA A 155 -8.24 7.64 30.99
N LEU A 156 -9.50 8.00 30.72
CA LEU A 156 -10.65 7.08 30.80
C LEU A 156 -10.64 6.13 29.60
N HIS A 157 -10.35 6.67 28.42
CA HIS A 157 -10.17 5.95 27.17
C HIS A 157 -9.01 4.93 27.21
N GLU A 158 -7.88 5.27 27.86
CA GLU A 158 -6.77 4.33 28.06
C GLU A 158 -7.18 3.12 28.92
N GLN A 159 -7.93 3.34 30.00
CA GLN A 159 -8.37 2.26 30.87
C GLN A 159 -9.37 1.32 30.18
N GLU A 160 -10.31 1.89 29.43
CA GLU A 160 -11.29 1.15 28.64
C GLU A 160 -10.60 0.31 27.56
N LEU A 161 -9.65 0.90 26.84
CA LEU A 161 -8.86 0.20 25.82
C LEU A 161 -8.05 -0.96 26.43
N MET A 162 -7.33 -0.72 27.53
CA MET A 162 -6.54 -1.76 28.19
C MET A 162 -7.40 -2.89 28.76
N ALA A 163 -8.57 -2.56 29.32
CA ALA A 163 -9.51 -3.57 29.81
C ALA A 163 -10.07 -4.42 28.66
N TRP A 164 -10.47 -3.79 27.55
CA TRP A 164 -10.95 -4.48 26.35
C TRP A 164 -9.89 -5.40 25.74
N LEU A 165 -8.64 -4.94 25.64
CA LEU A 165 -7.53 -5.75 25.17
C LEU A 165 -7.32 -6.98 26.07
N ILE A 166 -7.31 -6.82 27.39
CA ILE A 166 -7.14 -7.94 28.32
C ILE A 166 -8.29 -8.94 28.19
N ASP A 167 -9.54 -8.48 28.29
CA ASP A 167 -10.73 -9.35 28.25
C ASP A 167 -10.79 -10.14 26.94
N GLY A 168 -10.54 -9.48 25.81
CA GLY A 168 -10.56 -10.12 24.50
C GLY A 168 -9.38 -11.05 24.26
N LEU A 169 -8.16 -10.71 24.73
CA LEU A 169 -7.00 -11.60 24.66
C LEU A 169 -7.19 -12.86 25.53
N GLU A 170 -7.75 -12.72 26.73
CA GLU A 170 -8.08 -13.85 27.59
C GLU A 170 -9.07 -14.81 26.92
N ASP A 171 -10.12 -14.28 26.27
CA ASP A 171 -11.05 -15.09 25.49
C ASP A 171 -10.35 -15.79 24.32
N CYS A 172 -9.51 -15.09 23.56
CA CYS A 172 -8.77 -15.68 22.44
C CYS A 172 -7.84 -16.81 22.89
N VAL A 173 -7.07 -16.60 23.96
CA VAL A 173 -6.16 -17.62 24.52
C VAL A 173 -6.96 -18.82 25.06
N ARG A 174 -8.10 -18.58 25.70
CA ARG A 174 -9.02 -19.64 26.13
C ARG A 174 -9.54 -20.45 24.94
N GLN A 175 -9.98 -19.81 23.87
CA GLN A 175 -10.42 -20.50 22.65
C GLN A 175 -9.27 -21.28 21.99
N CYS A 176 -8.04 -20.76 22.02
CA CYS A 176 -6.86 -21.47 21.52
C CYS A 176 -6.61 -22.74 22.34
N THR A 177 -6.76 -22.67 23.66
CA THR A 177 -6.60 -23.81 24.58
C THR A 177 -7.67 -24.87 24.34
N GLN A 178 -8.89 -24.46 23.99
CA GLN A 178 -10.00 -25.34 23.64
C GLN A 178 -9.91 -25.91 22.22
N GLY A 179 -8.98 -25.42 21.39
CA GLY A 179 -8.84 -25.82 19.98
C GLY A 179 -9.93 -25.28 19.05
N THR A 180 -10.76 -24.33 19.51
CA THR A 180 -11.89 -23.77 18.74
C THR A 180 -11.48 -22.53 17.95
N TYR A 181 -10.47 -21.79 18.42
CA TYR A 181 -10.07 -20.49 17.87
C TYR A 181 -9.86 -20.48 16.35
N ASN A 182 -8.97 -21.34 15.81
CA ASN A 182 -8.66 -21.33 14.38
C ASN A 182 -9.85 -21.75 13.50
N ALA A 183 -10.81 -22.51 14.02
CA ALA A 183 -12.06 -22.79 13.30
C ALA A 183 -12.95 -21.54 13.24
N THR A 184 -13.14 -20.87 14.38
CA THR A 184 -13.87 -19.60 14.49
C THR A 184 -13.32 -18.56 13.52
N ILE A 185 -11.99 -18.36 13.47
CA ILE A 185 -11.36 -17.39 12.57
C ILE A 185 -11.61 -17.75 11.11
N ARG A 186 -11.44 -19.02 10.72
CA ARG A 186 -11.67 -19.45 9.33
C ARG A 186 -13.12 -19.26 8.88
N GLU A 187 -14.07 -19.46 9.78
CA GLU A 187 -15.50 -19.34 9.48
C GLU A 187 -16.00 -17.90 9.51
N ARG A 188 -15.51 -17.07 10.44
CA ARG A 188 -16.14 -15.78 10.77
C ARG A 188 -15.34 -14.54 10.36
N LEU A 189 -14.03 -14.66 10.09
CA LEU A 189 -13.23 -13.51 9.69
C LEU A 189 -13.71 -12.98 8.32
N PRO A 190 -14.13 -11.70 8.18
CA PRO A 190 -14.63 -11.18 6.92
C PRO A 190 -13.60 -11.26 5.79
N TYR A 191 -14.07 -11.49 4.56
CA TYR A 191 -13.19 -11.50 3.38
C TYR A 191 -12.48 -10.17 3.14
N SER A 192 -13.06 -9.06 3.57
CA SER A 192 -12.43 -7.73 3.53
C SER A 192 -11.16 -7.64 4.39
N MET A 193 -10.95 -8.59 5.31
CA MET A 193 -9.77 -8.68 6.18
C MET A 193 -8.82 -9.80 5.78
N ARG A 194 -9.07 -10.47 4.66
CA ARG A 194 -8.25 -11.56 4.15
C ARG A 194 -7.44 -11.11 2.96
N TYR A 195 -6.34 -11.80 2.74
CA TYR A 195 -5.59 -11.70 1.50
C TYR A 195 -6.18 -12.63 0.44
N GLY A 196 -6.29 -12.14 -0.78
CA GLY A 196 -6.85 -12.89 -1.89
C GLY A 196 -6.14 -12.60 -3.21
N LEU A 197 -6.46 -13.41 -4.21
CA LEU A 197 -5.98 -13.28 -5.57
C LEU A 197 -7.16 -13.47 -6.52
N VAL A 198 -7.34 -12.60 -7.49
CA VAL A 198 -8.38 -12.73 -8.51
C VAL A 198 -7.75 -12.60 -9.90
N SER A 199 -8.21 -13.40 -10.86
CA SER A 199 -7.81 -13.23 -12.26
C SER A 199 -8.25 -11.86 -12.77
N ARG A 200 -7.38 -11.16 -13.50
CA ARG A 200 -7.74 -9.87 -14.11
C ARG A 200 -8.85 -10.03 -15.14
N GLU A 201 -8.84 -11.08 -15.94
CA GLU A 201 -9.94 -11.39 -16.86
C GLU A 201 -11.28 -11.48 -16.12
N ARG A 202 -11.32 -12.23 -15.01
CA ARG A 202 -12.54 -12.37 -14.21
C ARG A 202 -12.92 -11.05 -13.53
N TYR A 203 -11.94 -10.29 -13.06
CA TYR A 203 -12.18 -8.95 -12.52
C TYR A 203 -12.78 -8.01 -13.56
N TRP A 204 -12.29 -8.02 -14.80
CA TRP A 204 -12.85 -7.22 -15.90
C TRP A 204 -14.27 -7.63 -16.29
N GLN A 205 -14.65 -8.91 -16.15
CA GLN A 205 -16.04 -9.33 -16.32
C GLN A 205 -16.95 -8.73 -15.22
N LEU A 206 -16.42 -8.56 -14.01
CA LEU A 206 -17.13 -7.96 -12.89
C LEU A 206 -17.12 -6.41 -12.94
N TYR A 207 -16.06 -5.80 -13.46
CA TYR A 207 -15.89 -4.35 -13.54
C TYR A 207 -15.40 -3.94 -14.94
N PRO A 208 -16.25 -4.05 -15.98
CA PRO A 208 -15.85 -3.76 -17.37
C PRO A 208 -15.26 -2.36 -17.56
N GLN A 209 -15.72 -1.38 -16.78
CA GLN A 209 -15.22 -0.01 -16.78
C GLN A 209 -13.71 0.08 -16.53
N THR A 210 -13.14 -0.82 -15.72
CA THR A 210 -11.69 -0.84 -15.44
C THR A 210 -10.88 -1.31 -16.65
N LYS A 211 -11.46 -2.18 -17.48
CA LYS A 211 -10.90 -2.55 -18.78
C LYS A 211 -11.03 -1.39 -19.77
N THR A 212 -12.19 -0.75 -19.82
CA THR A 212 -12.44 0.41 -20.69
C THR A 212 -11.43 1.54 -20.41
N LEU A 213 -11.22 1.90 -19.14
CA LEU A 213 -10.20 2.90 -18.76
C LEU A 213 -8.78 2.56 -19.25
N LEU A 214 -8.45 1.27 -19.39
CA LEU A 214 -7.16 0.82 -19.92
C LEU A 214 -7.07 0.98 -21.44
N PHE A 215 -8.15 0.67 -22.17
CA PHE A 215 -8.18 0.61 -23.64
C PHE A 215 -8.81 1.83 -24.32
N ASP A 216 -9.39 2.78 -23.58
CA ASP A 216 -9.87 4.07 -24.13
C ASP A 216 -8.74 4.86 -24.81
N HIS A 217 -7.50 4.56 -24.44
CA HIS A 217 -6.29 5.21 -24.92
C HIS A 217 -5.25 4.21 -25.43
N MET A 218 -5.61 2.98 -25.78
CA MET A 218 -4.66 2.01 -26.34
C MET A 218 -5.42 0.94 -27.11
N CYS A 219 -4.94 0.55 -28.29
CA CYS A 219 -5.56 -0.56 -29.02
C CYS A 219 -4.93 -1.92 -28.65
N ALA A 220 -5.66 -3.00 -28.90
CA ALA A 220 -5.18 -4.36 -28.63
C ALA A 220 -3.91 -4.72 -29.42
N GLU A 221 -3.71 -4.11 -30.59
CA GLU A 221 -2.52 -4.31 -31.42
C GLU A 221 -1.26 -3.76 -30.74
N GLU A 222 -1.33 -2.58 -30.13
CA GLU A 222 -0.21 -2.00 -29.36
C GLU A 222 0.19 -2.90 -28.19
N ALA A 223 -0.80 -3.40 -27.44
CA ALA A 223 -0.58 -4.32 -26.33
C ALA A 223 0.08 -5.63 -26.79
N TYR A 224 -0.41 -6.23 -27.87
CA TYR A 224 0.16 -7.46 -28.43
C TYR A 224 1.57 -7.24 -28.98
N ARG A 225 1.79 -6.13 -29.67
CA ARG A 225 3.09 -5.72 -30.21
C ARG A 225 4.11 -5.51 -29.09
N PHE A 226 3.70 -4.83 -28.00
CA PHE A 226 4.52 -4.67 -26.82
C PHE A 226 4.91 -6.03 -26.22
N ALA A 227 3.94 -6.93 -26.06
CA ALA A 227 4.21 -8.28 -25.58
C ALA A 227 5.26 -8.98 -26.46
N ILE A 228 5.10 -9.02 -27.79
CA ILE A 228 6.09 -9.68 -28.67
C ILE A 228 7.49 -9.09 -28.52
N LEU A 229 7.61 -7.76 -28.47
CA LEU A 229 8.91 -7.08 -28.51
C LEU A 229 9.66 -7.14 -27.17
N PHE A 230 8.94 -7.14 -26.06
CA PHE A 230 9.52 -7.00 -24.71
C PHE A 230 9.30 -8.21 -23.80
N HIS A 231 8.48 -9.17 -24.21
CA HIS A 231 8.29 -10.45 -23.54
C HIS A 231 9.13 -11.53 -24.22
N THR A 232 10.33 -11.79 -23.71
CA THR A 232 11.14 -12.94 -24.13
C THR A 232 11.34 -13.92 -22.99
N ASP A 233 10.93 -15.15 -23.31
CA ASP A 233 11.14 -16.44 -22.66
C ASP A 233 10.31 -16.64 -21.39
N GLY A 234 9.47 -17.70 -21.38
CA GLY A 234 8.50 -18.09 -20.34
C GLY A 234 9.08 -18.42 -18.95
N THR A 235 10.13 -17.74 -18.55
CA THR A 235 10.81 -17.75 -17.25
C THR A 235 10.34 -16.62 -16.32
N GLY A 236 9.49 -15.70 -16.80
CA GLY A 236 8.83 -14.69 -15.97
C GLY A 236 9.75 -13.59 -15.41
N ARG A 237 11.00 -13.49 -15.89
CA ARG A 237 11.94 -12.42 -15.53
C ARG A 237 12.32 -11.63 -16.78
N SER A 238 11.58 -10.58 -17.11
CA SER A 238 11.98 -9.67 -18.20
C SER A 238 12.60 -8.39 -17.63
N ASN A 239 13.91 -8.45 -17.43
CA ASN A 239 14.83 -7.30 -17.51
C ASN A 239 15.82 -7.61 -18.64
N ALA A 240 15.33 -8.15 -19.77
CA ALA A 240 16.19 -8.55 -20.87
C ALA A 240 16.89 -7.29 -21.39
N VAL A 241 18.16 -7.15 -21.02
CA VAL A 241 18.97 -6.02 -21.46
C VAL A 241 19.06 -6.14 -22.98
N PRO A 242 18.80 -5.07 -23.76
CA PRO A 242 18.78 -5.16 -25.21
C PRO A 242 20.08 -5.77 -25.75
N SER A 243 20.08 -6.39 -26.92
CA SER A 243 21.33 -6.89 -27.52
C SER A 243 22.18 -5.75 -28.10
N ARG A 244 21.53 -4.66 -28.52
CA ARG A 244 22.15 -3.45 -29.05
C ARG A 244 22.49 -2.47 -27.93
N ARG A 245 23.59 -1.74 -28.10
CA ARG A 245 24.02 -0.61 -27.25
C ARG A 245 24.31 0.61 -28.09
N LEU A 246 24.11 1.79 -27.49
CA LEU A 246 24.66 3.04 -27.97
C LEU A 246 26.11 3.14 -27.50
N ARG A 247 27.03 3.53 -28.39
CA ARG A 247 28.44 3.71 -28.00
C ARG A 247 28.63 4.91 -27.09
N ASP A 248 27.89 5.96 -27.38
CA ASP A 248 27.97 7.26 -26.74
C ASP A 248 26.58 7.73 -26.30
N MET A 249 26.52 8.44 -25.18
CA MET A 249 25.32 9.08 -24.66
C MET A 249 25.71 10.41 -24.03
N ASN A 250 24.99 11.48 -24.38
CA ASN A 250 25.09 12.81 -23.78
C ASN A 250 23.69 13.31 -23.39
N ALA A 251 23.63 14.47 -22.74
CA ALA A 251 22.35 15.01 -22.26
C ALA A 251 21.40 15.33 -23.42
N THR A 252 21.89 15.82 -24.57
CA THR A 252 21.03 16.04 -25.77
C THR A 252 20.34 14.75 -26.21
N ALA A 253 21.11 13.67 -26.39
CA ALA A 253 20.58 12.39 -26.84
C ALA A 253 19.55 11.80 -25.85
N TYR A 254 19.78 11.98 -24.55
CA TYR A 254 18.82 11.58 -23.53
C TYR A 254 17.53 12.43 -23.56
N LEU A 255 17.66 13.75 -23.71
CA LEU A 255 16.52 14.67 -23.79
C LEU A 255 15.69 14.41 -25.06
N ASP A 256 16.33 14.09 -26.18
CA ASP A 256 15.66 13.69 -27.42
C ASP A 256 14.88 12.38 -27.23
N ALA A 257 15.44 11.42 -26.49
CA ALA A 257 14.73 10.19 -26.11
C ALA A 257 13.49 10.50 -25.24
N CYS A 258 13.60 11.42 -24.29
CA CYS A 258 12.45 11.87 -23.49
C CYS A 258 11.38 12.52 -24.37
N MET A 259 11.78 13.36 -25.33
CA MET A 259 10.86 13.98 -26.29
C MET A 259 10.07 12.94 -27.09
N ILE A 260 10.73 11.90 -27.59
CA ILE A 260 10.06 10.79 -28.29
C ILE A 260 8.99 10.16 -27.39
N ALA A 261 9.33 9.90 -26.12
CA ALA A 261 8.39 9.34 -25.15
C ALA A 261 7.19 10.26 -24.90
N TYR A 262 7.40 11.57 -24.69
CA TYR A 262 6.32 12.53 -24.46
C TYR A 262 5.37 12.68 -25.66
N GLN A 263 5.93 12.70 -26.87
CA GLN A 263 5.15 12.74 -28.11
C GLN A 263 4.28 11.48 -28.24
N ALA A 264 4.84 10.31 -27.95
CA ALA A 264 4.11 9.05 -27.99
C ALA A 264 2.97 8.97 -26.95
N MET A 265 3.13 9.64 -25.81
CA MET A 265 2.07 9.76 -24.79
C MET A 265 0.94 10.71 -25.22
N GLY A 266 1.10 11.48 -26.29
CA GLY A 266 0.10 12.45 -26.77
C GLY A 266 0.10 13.75 -25.95
N LEU A 267 1.20 14.08 -25.28
CA LEU A 267 1.34 15.31 -24.53
C LEU A 267 1.45 16.52 -25.46
N ALA A 268 1.00 17.69 -25.00
CA ALA A 268 1.07 18.92 -25.78
C ALA A 268 2.52 19.44 -25.88
N PRO A 269 2.94 20.00 -27.02
CA PRO A 269 4.27 20.60 -27.12
C PRO A 269 4.41 21.81 -26.19
N PRO A 270 5.63 22.08 -25.70
CA PRO A 270 5.90 23.28 -24.91
C PRO A 270 5.65 24.55 -25.70
N GLN A 271 5.18 25.59 -25.00
CA GLN A 271 4.88 26.90 -25.61
C GLN A 271 6.14 27.61 -26.14
N SER A 272 7.32 27.27 -25.62
CA SER A 272 8.62 27.78 -26.05
C SER A 272 9.67 26.68 -25.89
N GLY A 273 10.57 26.53 -26.88
CA GLY A 273 11.60 25.48 -26.89
C GLY A 273 11.02 24.09 -27.19
N ALA A 274 10.65 23.82 -28.45
CA ALA A 274 10.11 22.51 -28.86
C ALA A 274 11.17 21.40 -29.01
N ASP A 275 12.37 21.61 -28.45
CA ASP A 275 13.46 20.65 -28.40
C ASP A 275 13.35 19.74 -27.16
N GLY A 276 14.21 18.72 -27.06
CA GLY A 276 14.16 17.78 -25.94
C GLY A 276 14.25 18.44 -24.57
N GLY A 277 15.01 19.54 -24.46
CA GLY A 277 15.14 20.33 -23.23
C GLY A 277 13.82 20.96 -22.79
N GLY A 278 13.10 21.63 -23.71
CA GLY A 278 11.83 22.27 -23.34
C GLY A 278 10.71 21.29 -23.03
N TRP A 279 10.65 20.14 -23.72
CA TRP A 279 9.72 19.06 -23.34
C TRP A 279 10.04 18.52 -21.94
N PHE A 280 11.32 18.28 -21.65
CA PHE A 280 11.75 17.79 -20.33
C PHE A 280 11.44 18.80 -19.22
N ALA A 281 11.71 20.09 -19.45
CA ALA A 281 11.41 21.15 -18.48
C ALA A 281 9.92 21.24 -18.11
N GLN A 282 9.02 20.93 -19.04
CA GLN A 282 7.58 21.02 -18.82
C GLN A 282 7.00 19.83 -18.05
N TYR A 283 7.47 18.60 -18.32
CA TYR A 283 6.81 17.38 -17.85
C TYR A 283 7.59 16.58 -16.81
N ALA A 284 8.92 16.70 -16.78
CA ALA A 284 9.77 15.92 -15.90
C ALA A 284 9.59 16.32 -14.42
N ASP A 285 10.14 15.49 -13.54
CA ASP A 285 10.23 15.79 -12.12
C ASP A 285 11.04 17.08 -11.93
N PRO A 286 10.49 18.11 -11.28
CA PRO A 286 11.22 19.37 -11.03
C PRO A 286 12.56 19.17 -10.32
N ARG A 287 12.72 18.07 -9.58
CA ARG A 287 13.97 17.69 -8.89
C ARG A 287 15.06 17.18 -9.84
N CYS A 288 14.73 16.86 -11.09
CA CYS A 288 15.66 16.38 -12.12
C CYS A 288 16.14 17.48 -13.08
N LEU A 289 15.68 18.72 -12.93
CA LEU A 289 15.96 19.80 -13.90
C LEU A 289 17.43 20.25 -13.92
N GLU A 290 18.23 19.84 -12.94
CA GLU A 290 19.69 20.03 -12.95
C GLU A 290 20.36 19.43 -14.20
N LEU A 291 19.76 18.40 -14.80
CA LEU A 291 20.20 17.80 -16.06
C LEU A 291 20.28 18.82 -17.21
N LEU A 292 19.39 19.82 -17.22
CA LEU A 292 19.37 20.88 -18.25
C LEU A 292 20.57 21.83 -18.15
N SER A 293 21.28 21.83 -17.01
CA SER A 293 22.46 22.67 -16.79
C SER A 293 23.77 22.00 -17.19
N LEU A 294 23.75 20.71 -17.57
CA LEU A 294 24.94 20.00 -18.05
C LEU A 294 25.40 20.52 -19.41
N ASP A 295 26.68 20.30 -19.74
CA ASP A 295 27.13 20.40 -21.13
C ASP A 295 26.38 19.35 -21.97
N GLN A 296 25.52 19.85 -22.85
CA GLN A 296 24.58 19.04 -23.62
C GLN A 296 25.26 18.11 -24.62
N SER A 297 26.53 18.37 -24.96
CA SER A 297 27.31 17.61 -25.93
C SER A 297 28.34 16.67 -25.30
N SER A 298 28.63 16.84 -24.01
CA SER A 298 29.69 16.12 -23.30
C SER A 298 29.24 14.74 -22.84
N ASN A 299 29.79 13.69 -23.44
CA ASN A 299 29.56 12.31 -23.01
C ASN A 299 30.09 12.06 -21.59
N GLN A 300 31.22 12.70 -21.23
CA GLN A 300 31.86 12.52 -19.95
C GLN A 300 31.05 13.13 -18.81
N ASP A 301 30.53 14.35 -18.99
CA ASP A 301 29.73 15.03 -17.97
C ASP A 301 28.41 14.30 -17.75
N PHE A 302 27.78 13.82 -18.82
CA PHE A 302 26.58 12.99 -18.71
C PHE A 302 26.88 11.68 -17.97
N ALA A 303 27.95 10.97 -18.30
CA ALA A 303 28.33 9.75 -17.61
C ALA A 303 28.61 9.97 -16.11
N ALA A 304 29.29 11.07 -15.76
CA ALA A 304 29.55 11.45 -14.38
C ALA A 304 28.24 11.76 -13.62
N TYR A 305 27.31 12.47 -14.27
CA TYR A 305 25.99 12.75 -13.70
C TYR A 305 25.19 11.46 -13.45
N VAL A 306 25.15 10.53 -14.41
CA VAL A 306 24.49 9.23 -14.24
C VAL A 306 25.06 8.45 -13.05
N ALA A 307 26.39 8.42 -12.92
CA ALA A 307 27.05 7.76 -11.79
C ALA A 307 26.68 8.41 -10.44
N ALA A 308 26.64 9.75 -10.39
CA ALA A 308 26.24 10.50 -9.19
C ALA A 308 24.77 10.25 -8.80
N CYS A 309 23.89 10.04 -9.78
CA CYS A 309 22.47 9.80 -9.57
C CYS A 309 22.10 8.32 -9.36
N SER A 310 23.07 7.40 -9.32
CA SER A 310 22.84 5.94 -9.26
C SER A 310 21.96 5.47 -8.08
N MET A 311 21.98 6.20 -6.96
CA MET A 311 21.15 5.91 -5.77
C MET A 311 19.91 6.82 -5.64
N SER A 312 19.70 7.74 -6.58
CA SER A 312 18.58 8.67 -6.50
C SER A 312 17.27 7.99 -6.90
N LEU A 313 16.31 7.97 -5.97
CA LEU A 313 14.96 7.45 -6.22
C LEU A 313 14.10 8.41 -7.06
N THR A 314 14.55 9.65 -7.21
CA THR A 314 13.80 10.73 -7.88
C THR A 314 14.42 11.11 -9.21
N ALA A 315 15.70 10.79 -9.42
CA ALA A 315 16.37 11.00 -10.69
C ALA A 315 15.61 10.26 -11.81
N TRP A 316 15.57 10.89 -12.98
CA TRP A 316 15.01 10.33 -14.21
C TRP A 316 13.48 10.20 -14.26
N GLY A 317 12.75 10.85 -13.32
CA GLY A 317 11.30 10.98 -13.41
C GLY A 317 10.90 11.84 -14.60
N ILE A 318 10.25 11.24 -15.60
CA ILE A 318 9.81 11.95 -16.82
C ILE A 318 8.32 12.32 -16.75
N ARG A 319 7.49 11.56 -16.03
CA ARG A 319 6.06 11.84 -15.96
C ARG A 319 5.47 11.41 -14.62
N LEU A 320 4.73 12.31 -13.98
CA LEU A 320 3.98 11.99 -12.77
C LEU A 320 2.79 11.08 -13.07
N GLY A 321 2.77 9.89 -12.48
CA GLY A 321 1.62 9.00 -12.41
C GLY A 321 0.78 9.22 -11.14
N PRO A 322 -0.28 8.43 -10.94
CA PRO A 322 -1.11 8.51 -9.73
C PRO A 322 -0.34 8.11 -8.48
N GLY A 323 -0.80 8.57 -7.32
CA GLY A 323 -0.19 8.20 -6.04
C GLY A 323 1.27 8.65 -5.88
N PHE A 324 1.67 9.73 -6.57
CA PHE A 324 3.04 10.28 -6.58
C PHE A 324 4.11 9.35 -7.17
N ALA A 325 3.72 8.27 -7.85
CA ALA A 325 4.65 7.38 -8.53
C ALA A 325 5.05 7.96 -9.90
N TRP A 326 6.35 8.02 -10.20
CA TRP A 326 6.85 8.56 -11.47
C TRP A 326 7.12 7.45 -12.49
N LEU A 327 6.73 7.66 -13.74
CA LEU A 327 7.31 6.97 -14.88
C LEU A 327 8.75 7.47 -15.03
N ARG A 328 9.72 6.55 -15.07
CA ARG A 328 11.15 6.90 -15.12
C ARG A 328 11.82 6.30 -16.35
N LEU A 329 12.64 7.11 -17.01
CA LEU A 329 13.47 6.68 -18.14
C LEU A 329 14.94 6.75 -17.69
N ILE A 330 15.46 5.64 -17.19
CA ILE A 330 16.75 5.59 -16.51
C ILE A 330 17.84 5.23 -17.54
N PRO A 331 18.85 6.08 -17.75
CA PRO A 331 20.02 5.70 -18.54
C PRO A 331 20.85 4.68 -17.77
N ALA A 332 21.27 3.63 -18.47
CA ALA A 332 22.10 2.57 -17.92
C ALA A 332 23.26 2.27 -18.88
N ALA A 333 24.40 1.85 -18.33
CA ALA A 333 25.57 1.46 -19.08
C ALA A 333 26.10 0.11 -18.60
N ASP A 334 26.61 -0.68 -19.54
CA ASP A 334 27.36 -1.91 -19.28
C ASP A 334 28.64 -1.96 -20.13
N GLU A 335 29.33 -3.11 -20.12
CA GLU A 335 30.56 -3.32 -20.89
C GLU A 335 30.39 -3.18 -22.42
N HIS A 336 29.15 -3.20 -22.92
CA HIS A 336 28.85 -3.09 -24.35
C HIS A 336 28.37 -1.69 -24.74
N GLY A 337 28.10 -0.79 -23.79
CA GLY A 337 27.73 0.61 -24.00
C GLY A 337 26.46 1.03 -23.25
N TRP A 338 25.72 1.97 -23.80
CA TRP A 338 24.53 2.58 -23.19
C TRP A 338 23.21 1.98 -23.68
N TYR A 339 22.23 1.95 -22.78
CA TYR A 339 20.83 1.66 -23.06
C TYR A 339 19.92 2.43 -22.08
N LEU A 340 18.62 2.41 -22.35
CA LEU A 340 17.61 3.04 -21.51
C LEU A 340 16.79 1.96 -20.80
N ARG A 341 16.37 2.24 -19.57
CA ARG A 341 15.42 1.42 -18.81
C ARG A 341 14.17 2.21 -18.52
N LEU A 342 13.01 1.65 -18.85
CA LEU A 342 11.72 2.23 -18.53
C LEU A 342 11.15 1.56 -17.29
N ALA A 343 11.09 2.31 -16.18
CA ALA A 343 10.45 1.86 -14.95
C ALA A 343 9.04 2.48 -14.86
N TRP A 344 8.04 1.61 -14.89
CA TRP A 344 6.61 1.97 -14.82
C TRP A 344 6.04 1.76 -13.42
N SER A 345 4.88 2.34 -13.15
CA SER A 345 4.14 2.20 -11.89
C SER A 345 2.70 1.72 -12.13
N SER A 346 1.82 1.84 -11.15
CA SER A 346 0.41 1.43 -11.30
C SER A 346 -0.32 2.13 -12.46
N LEU A 347 -1.49 1.62 -12.81
CA LEU A 347 -2.38 2.27 -13.77
C LEU A 347 -2.69 3.73 -13.39
N PRO A 348 -2.75 4.66 -14.37
CA PRO A 348 -2.64 4.51 -15.82
C PRO A 348 -1.21 4.65 -16.39
N SER A 349 -0.16 4.79 -15.54
CA SER A 349 1.24 4.95 -16.00
C SER A 349 1.71 3.82 -16.93
N ALA A 350 1.11 2.64 -16.79
CA ALA A 350 1.36 1.50 -17.66
C ALA A 350 1.08 1.78 -19.15
N ILE A 351 0.03 2.54 -19.49
CA ILE A 351 -0.30 2.86 -20.90
C ILE A 351 0.75 3.80 -21.48
N GLU A 352 1.10 4.84 -20.73
CA GLU A 352 2.16 5.78 -21.09
C GLU A 352 3.50 5.05 -21.27
N ALA A 353 3.78 4.06 -20.42
CA ALA A 353 4.98 3.23 -20.52
C ALA A 353 5.01 2.39 -21.81
N VAL A 354 3.90 1.73 -22.16
CA VAL A 354 3.80 0.93 -23.40
C VAL A 354 4.07 1.80 -24.63
N ARG A 355 3.41 2.97 -24.71
CA ARG A 355 3.57 3.91 -25.83
C ARG A 355 5.00 4.43 -25.94
N ALA A 356 5.59 4.83 -24.81
CA ALA A 356 6.97 5.29 -24.76
C ALA A 356 7.94 4.19 -25.20
N ALA A 357 7.78 2.97 -24.69
CA ALA A 357 8.64 1.84 -25.04
C ALA A 357 8.60 1.50 -26.53
N LEU A 358 7.39 1.44 -27.11
CA LEU A 358 7.21 1.18 -28.55
C LEU A 358 7.82 2.30 -29.40
N ALA A 359 7.60 3.57 -29.05
CA ALA A 359 8.14 4.71 -29.81
C ALA A 359 9.67 4.79 -29.73
N LEU A 360 10.25 4.54 -28.55
CA LEU A 360 11.70 4.48 -28.37
C LEU A 360 12.32 3.34 -29.17
N HIS A 361 11.70 2.16 -29.16
CA HIS A 361 12.12 1.03 -29.97
C HIS A 361 12.06 1.37 -31.47
N ASP A 362 10.99 2.02 -31.93
CA ASP A 362 10.81 2.42 -33.34
C ASP A 362 11.80 3.49 -33.79
N ALA A 363 12.22 4.36 -32.87
CA ALA A 363 13.33 5.29 -33.09
C ALA A 363 14.71 4.60 -33.06
N GLY A 364 14.78 3.30 -32.82
CA GLY A 364 16.01 2.52 -32.79
C GLY A 364 16.82 2.66 -31.50
N MET A 365 16.22 3.19 -30.42
CA MET A 365 16.86 3.30 -29.12
C MET A 365 16.91 1.93 -28.43
N PRO A 366 18.06 1.52 -27.86
CA PRO A 366 18.12 0.30 -27.05
C PRO A 366 17.42 0.55 -25.71
N ILE A 367 16.25 -0.08 -25.53
CA ILE A 367 15.37 0.10 -24.38
C ILE A 367 15.06 -1.26 -23.74
N ALA A 368 15.12 -1.32 -22.41
CA ALA A 368 14.57 -2.38 -21.59
C ALA A 368 13.38 -1.83 -20.81
N VAL A 369 12.36 -2.64 -20.56
CA VAL A 369 11.22 -2.25 -19.73
C VAL A 369 11.25 -3.11 -18.47
N ASP A 370 11.29 -2.47 -17.31
CA ASP A 370 11.31 -3.17 -16.02
C ASP A 370 10.01 -3.99 -15.89
N ASP A 371 10.08 -5.25 -15.45
CA ASP A 371 8.93 -6.14 -15.30
C ASP A 371 8.02 -6.21 -16.55
N ALA A 372 8.59 -6.15 -17.77
CA ALA A 372 7.83 -6.13 -19.02
C ALA A 372 6.85 -7.32 -19.16
N ALA A 373 7.20 -8.47 -18.58
CA ALA A 373 6.34 -9.64 -18.58
C ALA A 373 5.06 -9.44 -17.73
N ALA A 374 5.19 -8.79 -16.56
CA ALA A 374 4.03 -8.47 -15.73
C ALA A 374 3.15 -7.42 -16.42
N LEU A 375 3.76 -6.43 -17.07
CA LEU A 375 3.03 -5.45 -17.87
C LEU A 375 2.28 -6.12 -19.04
N ALA A 376 2.94 -7.00 -19.80
CA ALA A 376 2.29 -7.73 -20.90
C ALA A 376 1.13 -8.60 -20.41
N ALA A 377 1.30 -9.31 -19.29
CA ALA A 377 0.24 -10.11 -18.68
C ALA A 377 -0.95 -9.24 -18.24
N MET A 378 -0.68 -8.08 -17.64
CA MET A 378 -1.71 -7.10 -17.26
C MET A 378 -2.52 -6.60 -18.46
N LEU A 379 -1.86 -6.30 -19.58
CA LEU A 379 -2.53 -5.79 -20.80
C LEU A 379 -3.36 -6.88 -21.49
N THR A 380 -2.95 -8.14 -21.40
CA THR A 380 -3.67 -9.28 -21.98
C THR A 380 -4.78 -9.82 -21.08
N GLY A 381 -4.75 -9.49 -19.78
CA GLY A 381 -5.66 -10.05 -18.77
C GLY A 381 -5.18 -11.37 -18.18
N ASP A 382 -3.97 -11.80 -18.54
CA ASP A 382 -3.32 -13.06 -18.17
C ASP A 382 -2.49 -12.93 -16.87
N ASP A 383 -2.88 -12.02 -15.97
CA ASP A 383 -2.29 -11.85 -14.65
C ASP A 383 -3.32 -12.00 -13.52
N LEU A 384 -2.80 -11.92 -12.30
CA LEU A 384 -3.56 -11.91 -11.06
C LEU A 384 -3.50 -10.51 -10.44
N ILE A 385 -4.62 -10.10 -9.87
CA ILE A 385 -4.75 -8.92 -9.01
C ILE A 385 -4.73 -9.39 -7.56
N GLY A 386 -3.89 -8.76 -6.74
CA GLY A 386 -3.87 -8.95 -5.29
C GLY A 386 -5.07 -8.28 -4.63
N ILE A 387 -5.75 -9.00 -3.73
CA ILE A 387 -6.76 -8.42 -2.83
C ILE A 387 -6.12 -8.30 -1.46
N MET A 388 -6.05 -7.06 -0.96
CA MET A 388 -5.42 -6.72 0.30
C MET A 388 -6.47 -6.38 1.37
N PRO A 389 -6.20 -6.67 2.64
CA PRO A 389 -7.07 -6.28 3.74
C PRO A 389 -7.18 -4.76 3.87
N TYR A 390 -8.39 -4.23 4.08
CA TYR A 390 -8.60 -2.78 4.20
C TYR A 390 -8.10 -2.19 5.54
N HIS A 391 -7.97 -3.02 6.58
CA HIS A 391 -7.61 -2.56 7.92
C HIS A 391 -6.10 -2.35 8.09
N GLN A 392 -5.27 -2.86 7.17
CA GLN A 392 -3.82 -2.76 7.30
C GLN A 392 -3.29 -1.53 6.58
N LEU A 393 -2.52 -0.71 7.30
CA LEU A 393 -1.54 0.16 6.67
C LEU A 393 -0.41 -0.72 6.15
N ILE A 394 -0.39 -0.94 4.84
CA ILE A 394 0.64 -1.73 4.18
C ILE A 394 1.73 -0.78 3.74
N ASP A 395 2.90 -0.88 4.38
CA ASP A 395 4.07 -0.13 3.94
C ASP A 395 4.55 -0.59 2.55
N ALA A 396 5.34 0.25 1.89
CA ALA A 396 5.82 -0.01 0.53
C ALA A 396 6.64 -1.31 0.43
N GLY A 397 7.37 -1.69 1.48
CA GLY A 397 8.16 -2.91 1.54
C GLY A 397 7.28 -4.17 1.64
N ALA A 398 6.28 -4.15 2.51
CA ALA A 398 5.30 -5.23 2.65
C ALA A 398 4.49 -5.43 1.36
N LEU A 399 4.05 -4.34 0.72
CA LEU A 399 3.39 -4.40 -0.59
C LEU A 399 4.30 -5.01 -1.66
N ALA A 400 5.57 -4.58 -1.71
CA ALA A 400 6.54 -5.14 -2.66
C ALA A 400 6.82 -6.63 -2.41
N ALA A 401 6.91 -7.04 -1.13
CA ALA A 401 7.09 -8.44 -0.76
C ALA A 401 5.90 -9.31 -1.17
N PHE A 402 4.67 -8.84 -0.94
CA PHE A 402 3.44 -9.51 -1.36
C PHE A 402 3.39 -9.68 -2.89
N ARG A 403 3.62 -8.58 -3.62
CA ARG A 403 3.66 -8.57 -5.09
C ARG A 403 4.65 -9.57 -5.65
N ARG A 404 5.87 -9.62 -5.07
CA ARG A 404 6.90 -10.58 -5.45
C ARG A 404 6.53 -12.03 -5.13
N MET A 405 5.95 -12.27 -3.95
CA MET A 405 5.60 -13.63 -3.51
C MET A 405 4.49 -14.24 -4.36
N HIS A 406 3.52 -13.43 -4.78
CA HIS A 406 2.34 -13.90 -5.52
C HIS A 406 2.37 -13.57 -7.01
N GLY A 407 3.42 -12.90 -7.49
CA GLY A 407 3.57 -12.52 -8.90
C GLY A 407 2.49 -11.56 -9.38
N VAL A 408 2.05 -10.62 -8.52
CA VAL A 408 0.99 -9.66 -8.86
C VAL A 408 1.53 -8.27 -9.14
N GLY A 409 1.08 -7.68 -10.24
CA GLY A 409 1.44 -6.31 -10.65
C GLY A 409 0.61 -5.23 -9.95
N GLU A 410 -0.58 -5.58 -9.47
CA GLU A 410 -1.54 -4.65 -8.89
C GLU A 410 -2.18 -5.26 -7.66
N CYS A 411 -2.46 -4.41 -6.67
CA CYS A 411 -3.20 -4.78 -5.47
C CYS A 411 -4.37 -3.80 -5.27
N ILE A 412 -5.52 -4.32 -4.89
CA ILE A 412 -6.73 -3.57 -4.59
C ILE A 412 -7.25 -3.92 -3.20
N ALA A 413 -8.00 -3.01 -2.58
CA ALA A 413 -8.89 -3.38 -1.48
C ALA A 413 -10.10 -4.12 -2.04
N LEU A 414 -10.72 -5.01 -1.25
CA LEU A 414 -11.93 -5.72 -1.65
C LEU A 414 -13.07 -4.71 -1.95
N PRO A 415 -13.57 -4.61 -3.19
CA PRO A 415 -14.63 -3.66 -3.54
C PRO A 415 -15.92 -3.91 -2.74
N MET A 416 -16.70 -2.84 -2.60
CA MET A 416 -17.99 -2.87 -1.92
C MET A 416 -19.12 -3.26 -2.88
N GLU A 417 -19.07 -2.74 -4.11
CA GLU A 417 -19.93 -3.15 -5.22
C GLU A 417 -19.62 -4.61 -5.61
N ARG A 418 -20.63 -5.38 -6.02
CA ARG A 418 -20.48 -6.79 -6.48
C ARG A 418 -19.62 -7.68 -5.57
N ARG A 419 -19.56 -7.36 -4.26
CA ARG A 419 -18.65 -8.00 -3.29
C ARG A 419 -18.81 -9.51 -3.24
N SER A 420 -20.03 -10.03 -3.22
CA SER A 420 -20.29 -11.48 -3.21
C SER A 420 -19.71 -12.18 -4.45
N GLU A 421 -19.81 -11.55 -5.62
CA GLU A 421 -19.35 -12.11 -6.89
C GLU A 421 -17.82 -12.16 -6.97
N ILE A 422 -17.13 -11.12 -6.49
CA ILE A 422 -15.66 -11.14 -6.43
C ILE A 422 -15.16 -12.10 -5.34
N VAL A 423 -15.86 -12.23 -4.21
CA VAL A 423 -15.53 -13.21 -3.17
C VAL A 423 -15.57 -14.64 -3.70
N GLU A 424 -16.58 -14.96 -4.52
CA GLU A 424 -16.69 -16.27 -5.17
C GLU A 424 -15.64 -16.47 -6.26
N ALA A 425 -15.30 -15.42 -7.00
CA ALA A 425 -14.30 -15.47 -8.07
C ALA A 425 -12.84 -15.52 -7.58
N ALA A 426 -12.57 -15.05 -6.36
CA ALA A 426 -11.23 -14.92 -5.83
C ALA A 426 -10.73 -16.23 -5.17
N ARG A 427 -9.44 -16.50 -5.34
CA ARG A 427 -8.71 -17.47 -4.55
C ARG A 427 -8.20 -16.79 -3.27
N TRP A 428 -8.76 -17.17 -2.14
CA TRP A 428 -8.36 -16.65 -0.83
C TRP A 428 -7.14 -17.38 -0.29
N LEU A 429 -6.17 -16.62 0.22
CA LEU A 429 -4.97 -17.17 0.84
C LEU A 429 -5.31 -17.75 2.22
N PRO A 430 -4.62 -18.83 2.66
CA PRO A 430 -4.85 -19.40 3.98
C PRO A 430 -4.63 -18.37 5.09
N ILE A 431 -5.53 -18.34 6.06
CA ILE A 431 -5.33 -17.57 7.28
C ILE A 431 -4.29 -18.29 8.13
N LYS A 432 -3.29 -17.55 8.61
CA LYS A 432 -2.22 -18.09 9.46
C LYS A 432 -2.83 -18.65 10.75
N GLU A 433 -2.56 -19.92 11.04
CA GLU A 433 -3.04 -20.56 12.26
C GLU A 433 -2.31 -20.00 13.49
N VAL A 434 -3.08 -19.75 14.54
CA VAL A 434 -2.54 -19.39 15.86
C VAL A 434 -2.34 -20.66 16.68
N ARG A 435 -1.15 -20.81 17.26
CA ARG A 435 -0.76 -21.96 18.08
C ARG A 435 -0.27 -21.48 19.44
N LEU A 436 -0.42 -22.33 20.45
CA LEU A 436 0.10 -22.05 21.78
C LEU A 436 1.53 -22.59 21.93
N ASN A 437 2.41 -21.83 22.57
CA ASN A 437 3.72 -22.30 22.98
C ASN A 437 3.55 -23.52 23.91
N ARG A 438 4.22 -24.62 23.55
CA ARG A 438 4.22 -25.85 24.34
C ARG A 438 5.13 -25.78 25.55
#